data_AF-A0A529FBD0-F1
#
_entry.id   AF-A0A529FBD0-F1
#
_cell.length_a   1.000
_cell.length_b   1.000
_cell.length_c   1.000
_cell.angle_alpha   90.00
_cell.angle_beta   90.00
_cell.angle_gamma   90.00
#
_symmetry.space_group_name_H-M   'P 1'
#
loop_
_entity.id
_entity.type
_entity.pdbx_description
1 polymer ?
#
loop_
_entity_poly.entity_id
_entity_poly.type
_entity_poly.pdbx_seq_one_letter_code
_entity_poly.pdbx_strand_id
1 'polypeptide(L)'
;MTVRVAINGFGRIGRNILRAIHESGRKDIDVVAVNDLGPVETNAHLLRYDSVHGRFPHEVTVDGDQISVGSEKFKVTAIKDPTQLPWKELGIDIALECTGIFTARD
;
A
#
# COMPACT_ATOMS: atom_id res chain seq x y z
N MET A 1 1.85 16.53 -12.31
CA MET A 1 2.83 15.42 -12.28
C MET A 1 2.52 14.64 -11.02
N THR A 2 2.28 13.34 -11.14
CA THR A 2 1.83 12.51 -10.01
C THR A 2 3.02 11.77 -9.45
N VAL A 3 3.24 11.85 -8.13
CA VAL A 3 4.33 11.15 -7.44
C VAL A 3 3.93 9.70 -7.25
N ARG A 4 4.76 8.78 -7.71
CA ARG A 4 4.52 7.34 -7.64
C ARG A 4 5.12 6.79 -6.35
N VAL A 5 4.28 6.24 -5.49
CA VAL A 5 4.70 5.78 -4.16
C VAL A 5 4.50 4.29 -4.00
N ALA A 6 5.38 3.68 -3.21
CA ALA A 6 5.20 2.34 -2.68
C ALA A 6 5.08 2.39 -1.15
N ILE A 7 4.36 1.44 -0.56
CA ILE A 7 4.25 1.29 0.90
C ILE A 7 4.92 -0.04 1.29
N ASN A 8 5.99 0.02 2.07
CA ASN A 8 6.62 -1.18 2.63
C ASN A 8 6.10 -1.41 4.06
N GLY A 9 5.39 -2.49 4.29
CA GLY A 9 4.68 -2.78 5.53
C GLY A 9 3.24 -2.28 5.50
N PHE A 10 2.27 -3.19 5.33
CA PHE A 10 0.85 -2.87 5.25
C PHE A 10 0.13 -3.06 6.59
N GLY A 11 0.83 -2.67 7.66
CA GLY A 11 0.31 -2.59 9.02
C GLY A 11 -0.65 -1.42 9.22
N ARG A 12 -0.85 -1.00 10.48
CA ARG A 12 -1.77 0.10 10.81
C ARG A 12 -1.43 1.40 10.07
N ILE A 13 -0.16 1.80 10.08
CA ILE A 13 0.28 3.05 9.44
C ILE A 13 0.18 2.96 7.91
N GLY A 14 0.69 1.88 7.30
CA GLY A 14 0.63 1.70 5.84
C GLY A 14 -0.80 1.75 5.29
N ARG A 15 -1.75 1.05 5.93
CA ARG A 15 -3.17 1.11 5.54
C ARG A 15 -3.78 2.49 5.71
N ASN A 16 -3.45 3.17 6.80
CA ASN A 16 -3.96 4.53 7.05
C ASN A 16 -3.38 5.57 6.10
N ILE A 17 -2.16 5.38 5.58
CA ILE A 17 -1.63 6.26 4.52
C ILE A 17 -2.46 6.09 3.24
N LEU A 18 -2.69 4.85 2.79
CA LEU A 18 -3.53 4.58 1.63
C LEU A 18 -4.94 5.19 1.83
N ARG A 19 -5.53 5.00 3.02
CA ARG A 19 -6.82 5.58 3.40
C ARG A 19 -6.83 7.09 3.36
N ALA A 20 -5.82 7.74 3.93
CA ALA A 20 -5.73 9.19 3.93
C ALA A 20 -5.62 9.76 2.51
N ILE A 21 -4.86 9.12 1.61
CA ILE A 21 -4.75 9.54 0.20
C ILE A 21 -6.13 9.52 -0.48
N HIS A 22 -6.88 8.43 -0.31
CA HIS A 22 -8.19 8.27 -0.92
C HIS A 22 -9.26 9.18 -0.29
N GLU A 23 -9.34 9.23 1.05
CA GLU A 23 -10.33 10.03 1.78
C GLU A 23 -10.12 11.54 1.59
N SER A 24 -8.88 11.98 1.39
CA SER A 24 -8.59 13.38 1.07
C SER A 24 -8.77 13.74 -0.41
N GLY A 25 -9.07 12.77 -1.28
CA GLY A 25 -9.26 12.98 -2.71
C GLY A 25 -8.00 13.45 -3.44
N ARG A 26 -6.81 13.09 -2.94
CA ARG A 26 -5.54 13.47 -3.57
C ARG A 26 -5.37 12.78 -4.91
N LYS A 27 -4.95 13.55 -5.90
CA LYS A 27 -4.69 13.09 -7.28
C LYS A 27 -3.23 13.26 -7.69
N ASP A 28 -2.43 13.80 -6.80
CA ASP A 28 -1.01 14.08 -6.97
C ASP A 28 -0.12 12.96 -6.43
N ILE A 29 -0.71 11.90 -5.86
CA ILE A 29 -0.05 10.69 -5.36
C ILE A 29 -0.69 9.46 -6.01
N ASP A 30 0.12 8.58 -6.59
CA ASP A 30 -0.28 7.30 -7.17
C ASP A 30 0.35 6.19 -6.34
N VAL A 31 -0.47 5.41 -5.61
CA VAL A 31 0.04 4.25 -4.87
C VAL A 31 0.14 3.09 -5.85
N VAL A 32 1.36 2.79 -6.28
CA VAL A 32 1.61 1.79 -7.33
C VAL A 32 1.76 0.38 -6.73
N ALA A 33 2.35 0.29 -5.54
CA ALA A 33 2.62 -1.00 -4.90
C ALA A 33 2.62 -0.95 -3.37
N VAL A 34 2.32 -2.10 -2.79
CA VAL A 34 2.38 -2.38 -1.36
C VAL A 34 3.20 -3.66 -1.17
N ASN A 35 4.10 -3.69 -0.20
CA ASN A 35 4.80 -4.90 0.21
C ASN A 35 4.39 -5.30 1.63
N ASP A 36 3.90 -6.52 1.81
CA ASP A 36 3.57 -7.09 3.11
C ASP A 36 3.65 -8.62 3.05
N LEU A 37 4.07 -9.25 4.14
CA LEU A 37 4.24 -10.71 4.18
C LEU A 37 2.92 -11.47 4.41
N GLY A 38 1.84 -10.76 4.75
CA GLY A 38 0.51 -11.32 4.90
C GLY A 38 -0.16 -11.62 3.55
N PRO A 39 -1.14 -12.55 3.50
CA PRO A 39 -1.92 -12.83 2.30
C PRO A 39 -2.63 -11.58 1.76
N VAL A 40 -2.73 -11.46 0.44
CA VAL A 40 -3.36 -10.31 -0.24
C VAL A 40 -4.80 -10.12 0.21
N GLU A 41 -5.54 -11.21 0.39
CA GLU A 41 -6.93 -11.21 0.85
C GLU A 41 -7.06 -10.68 2.28
N THR A 42 -6.09 -10.99 3.13
CA THR A 42 -6.04 -10.47 4.51
C THR A 42 -5.75 -8.97 4.49
N ASN A 43 -4.81 -8.53 3.66
CA ASN A 43 -4.50 -7.10 3.47
C ASN A 43 -5.72 -6.32 2.96
N ALA A 44 -6.44 -6.85 1.97
CA ALA A 44 -7.68 -6.26 1.48
C ALA A 44 -8.78 -6.23 2.55
N HIS A 45 -8.94 -7.30 3.33
CA HIS A 45 -9.91 -7.33 4.43
C HIS A 45 -9.61 -6.27 5.48
N LEU A 46 -8.35 -6.17 5.91
CA LEU A 46 -7.91 -5.20 6.92
C LEU A 46 -7.93 -3.75 6.41
N LEU A 47 -7.84 -3.55 5.09
CA LEU A 47 -8.09 -2.24 4.48
C LEU A 47 -9.57 -1.88 4.55
N ARG A 48 -10.46 -2.82 4.19
CA ARG A 48 -11.93 -2.61 4.20
C ARG A 48 -12.48 -2.28 5.59
N TYR A 49 -11.93 -2.91 6.64
CA TYR A 49 -12.46 -2.85 7.99
C TYR A 49 -11.38 -2.45 9.00
N ASP A 50 -11.48 -1.22 9.51
CA ASP A 50 -10.67 -0.75 10.64
C ASP A 50 -11.58 -0.46 11.85
N SER A 51 -11.25 -0.98 13.02
CA SER A 51 -12.07 -0.81 14.23
C SER A 51 -12.06 0.61 14.79
N VAL A 52 -11.01 1.40 14.52
CA VAL A 52 -10.85 2.78 15.00
C VAL A 52 -11.40 3.76 13.98
N HIS A 53 -11.11 3.53 12.71
CA HIS A 53 -11.44 4.48 11.64
C HIS A 53 -12.71 4.12 10.87
N GLY A 54 -13.25 2.91 11.06
CA GLY A 54 -14.46 2.43 10.39
C GLY A 54 -14.19 1.76 9.05
N ARG A 55 -15.22 1.68 8.22
CA ARG A 55 -15.12 1.06 6.89
C ARG A 55 -14.33 1.97 5.93
N PHE A 56 -13.61 1.36 4.99
CA PHE A 56 -13.02 2.09 3.88
C PHE A 56 -14.12 2.64 2.95
N PRO A 57 -14.02 3.88 2.45
CA PRO A 57 -15.09 4.53 1.69
C PRO A 57 -15.32 3.95 0.29
N HIS A 58 -14.33 3.25 -0.27
CA HIS A 58 -14.41 2.65 -1.61
C HIS A 58 -14.55 1.14 -1.56
N GLU A 59 -15.10 0.58 -2.64
CA GLU A 59 -15.06 -0.86 -2.86
C GLU A 59 -13.61 -1.32 -2.99
N VAL A 60 -13.27 -2.37 -2.23
CA VAL A 60 -11.95 -2.99 -2.29
C VAL A 60 -12.13 -4.39 -2.86
N THR A 61 -11.42 -4.76 -3.91
CA THR A 61 -11.44 -6.11 -4.51
C THR A 61 -10.03 -6.66 -4.65
N VAL A 62 -9.91 -7.98 -4.81
CA VAL A 62 -8.64 -8.68 -4.98
C VAL A 62 -8.68 -9.41 -6.31
N ASP A 63 -7.60 -9.27 -7.09
CA ASP A 63 -7.36 -10.01 -8.32
C ASP A 63 -5.91 -10.48 -8.33
N GLY A 64 -5.68 -11.75 -7.97
CA GLY A 64 -4.34 -12.33 -7.85
C GLY A 64 -3.44 -11.55 -6.88
N ASP A 65 -2.38 -10.95 -7.42
CA ASP A 65 -1.41 -10.14 -6.69
C ASP A 65 -1.75 -8.65 -6.65
N GLN A 66 -2.99 -8.27 -6.98
CA GLN A 66 -3.44 -6.87 -6.99
C GLN A 66 -4.64 -6.65 -6.08
N ILE A 67 -4.67 -5.46 -5.48
CA ILE A 67 -5.85 -4.92 -4.79
C ILE A 67 -6.35 -3.74 -5.61
N SER A 68 -7.66 -3.73 -5.89
CA SER A 68 -8.33 -2.57 -6.49
C SER A 68 -9.13 -1.83 -5.43
N VAL A 69 -9.15 -0.50 -5.53
CA VAL A 69 -9.83 0.41 -4.62
C VAL A 69 -10.59 1.43 -5.46
N GLY A 70 -11.88 1.19 -5.66
CA GLY A 70 -12.66 1.91 -6.68
C GLY A 70 -12.08 1.68 -8.08
N SER A 71 -11.64 2.75 -8.75
CA SER A 71 -11.02 2.67 -10.08
C SER A 71 -9.50 2.50 -10.06
N GLU A 72 -8.87 2.64 -8.89
CA GLU A 72 -7.42 2.54 -8.73
C GLU A 72 -7.03 1.10 -8.38
N LYS A 73 -5.81 0.71 -8.75
CA LYS A 73 -5.27 -0.63 -8.43
C LYS A 73 -3.79 -0.55 -8.15
N PHE A 74 -3.34 -1.39 -7.24
CA PHE A 74 -1.93 -1.48 -6.87
C PHE A 74 -1.49 -2.93 -6.71
N LYS A 75 -0.21 -3.16 -6.99
CA LYS A 75 0.41 -4.48 -6.82
C LYS A 75 0.71 -4.75 -5.35
N VAL A 76 0.51 -5.99 -4.92
CA VAL A 76 0.91 -6.48 -3.60
C VAL A 76 2.04 -7.49 -3.77
N THR A 77 3.16 -7.23 -3.11
CA THR A 77 4.31 -8.14 -3.06
C THR A 77 4.49 -8.69 -1.65
N ALA A 78 5.13 -9.86 -1.54
CA ALA A 78 5.48 -10.49 -0.27
C ALA A 78 6.99 -10.80 -0.24
N ILE A 79 7.81 -9.76 -0.24
CA ILE A 79 9.28 -9.85 -0.29
C ILE A 79 9.85 -9.36 1.04
N LYS A 80 10.62 -10.23 1.71
CA LYS A 80 11.18 -9.94 3.04
C LYS A 80 12.42 -9.04 2.99
N ASP A 81 13.26 -9.25 1.99
CA ASP A 81 14.50 -8.49 1.79
C ASP A 81 14.20 -7.24 0.96
N PRO A 82 14.33 -6.02 1.52
CA PRO A 82 13.98 -4.80 0.82
C PRO A 82 14.87 -4.53 -0.39
N THR A 83 16.06 -5.12 -0.45
CA THR A 83 16.97 -4.96 -1.60
C THR A 83 16.47 -5.67 -2.85
N GLN A 84 15.52 -6.61 -2.69
CA GLN A 84 14.90 -7.37 -3.78
C GLN A 84 13.57 -6.77 -4.24
N LEU A 85 13.12 -5.67 -3.63
CA LEU A 85 11.86 -5.02 -4.01
C LEU A 85 11.98 -4.39 -5.40
N PRO A 86 11.00 -4.62 -6.30
CA PRO A 86 11.09 -4.19 -7.71
C PRO A 86 10.75 -2.70 -7.90
N TRP A 87 11.15 -1.82 -6.98
CA TRP A 87 10.83 -0.39 -6.99
C TRP A 87 11.27 0.33 -8.24
N LYS A 88 12.47 0.00 -8.73
CA LYS A 88 12.99 0.58 -9.97
C LYS A 88 12.16 0.17 -11.18
N GLU A 89 11.75 -1.09 -11.26
CA GLU A 89 10.94 -1.63 -12.37
C GLU A 89 9.52 -1.07 -12.36
N LEU A 90 8.96 -0.83 -11.18
CA LEU A 90 7.64 -0.25 -10.98
C LEU A 90 7.63 1.29 -11.11
N GLY A 91 8.80 1.92 -11.27
CA GLY A 91 8.93 3.37 -11.39
C GLY A 91 8.47 4.10 -10.12
N ILE A 92 8.91 3.63 -8.96
CA ILE A 92 8.60 4.24 -7.66
C ILE A 92 9.53 5.43 -7.40
N ASP A 93 8.96 6.58 -7.06
CA ASP A 93 9.69 7.79 -6.67
C ASP A 93 10.00 7.80 -5.17
N ILE A 94 9.03 7.38 -4.35
CA ILE A 94 9.13 7.39 -2.88
C ILE A 94 8.64 6.05 -2.31
N ALA A 95 9.48 5.42 -1.49
CA ALA A 95 9.08 4.27 -0.67
C ALA A 95 8.75 4.74 0.75
N LEU A 96 7.53 4.45 1.20
CA LEU A 96 7.04 4.72 2.55
C LEU A 96 7.34 3.50 3.43
N GLU A 97 8.43 3.58 4.20
CA GLU A 97 8.85 2.52 5.11
C GLU A 97 8.01 2.51 6.40
N CYS A 98 7.13 1.53 6.52
CA CYS A 98 6.12 1.39 7.56
C CYS A 98 6.20 0.03 8.29
N THR A 99 7.24 -0.78 8.05
CA THR A 99 7.43 -2.07 8.72
C THR A 99 7.90 -1.92 10.16
N GLY A 100 8.60 -0.81 10.46
CA GLY A 100 9.32 -0.62 11.73
C GLY A 100 10.62 -1.44 11.84
N ILE A 101 11.02 -2.15 10.78
CA ILE A 101 12.23 -2.97 10.74
C ILE A 101 13.41 -2.15 10.18
N PHE A 102 13.20 -1.48 9.04
CA PHE A 102 14.23 -0.71 8.34
C PHE A 102 14.19 0.77 8.76
N THR A 103 14.58 1.05 10.01
CA THR A 103 14.50 2.40 10.60
C THR A 103 15.82 3.17 10.62
N ALA A 104 16.91 2.48 10.31
CA ALA A 104 18.21 3.11 10.10
C ALA A 104 18.35 3.57 8.65
N ARG A 105 19.28 4.50 8.43
CA ARG A 105 19.61 4.99 7.08
C ARG A 105 20.33 3.94 6.24
N ASP A 106 21.14 3.12 6.89
CA ASP A 106 22.02 2.13 6.28
C ASP A 106 21.29 0.78 6.14
#